data_AF-A0A6N9RMT3-F1
#
_entry.id   AF-A0A6N9RMT3-F1
#
_cell.length_a   1.000
_cell.length_b   1.000
_cell.length_c   1.000
_cell.angle_alpha   90.00
_cell.angle_beta   90.00
_cell.angle_gamma   90.00
#
_symmetry.space_group_name_H-M   'P 1'
#
loop_
_entity.id
_entity.type
_entity.pdbx_description
1 polymer ?
#
loop_
_entity_poly.entity_id
_entity_poly.type
_entity_poly.pdbx_seq_one_letter_code
_entity_poly.pdbx_strand_id
1 'polypeptide(L)' 'YCPAGVYEYVKNPDNTDRLQINAQNCVHCKTCDIKDPTQNIVWVTPEGGGGPNYSGM' A
#
# COMPACT_ATOMS: atom_id res chain seq x y z
N TYR A 1 8.78 1.98 3.28
CA TYR A 1 9.25 1.99 1.87
C TYR A 1 8.15 2.32 0.86
N CYS A 2 6.85 2.32 1.22
CA CYS A 2 5.80 2.68 0.26
C CYS A 2 5.83 4.19 -0.04
N PRO A 3 5.93 4.62 -1.31
CA PRO A 3 6.01 6.04 -1.66
C PRO A 3 4.67 6.78 -1.56
N ALA A 4 3.55 6.05 -1.41
CA ALA A 4 2.21 6.62 -1.45
C ALA A 4 1.42 6.42 -0.14
N GLY A 5 2.08 6.05 0.97
CA GLY A 5 1.41 5.92 2.27
C GLY A 5 0.30 4.88 2.32
N VAL A 6 0.43 3.77 1.56
CA VAL A 6 -0.58 2.69 1.53
C VAL A 6 -0.65 1.94 2.87
N TYR A 7 0.46 1.83 3.61
CA TYR A 7 0.52 1.09 4.87
C TYR A 7 0.73 2.06 6.03
N GLU A 8 -0.18 2.05 6.98
CA GLU A 8 -0.16 2.92 8.15
C GLU A 8 -0.51 2.13 9.42
N TYR A 9 0.19 2.41 10.52
CA TYR A 9 -0.19 1.87 11.83
C TYR A 9 -1.08 2.88 12.54
N VAL A 10 -2.30 2.48 12.86
CA VAL A 10 -3.26 3.30 13.60
C VAL A 10 -3.53 2.68 14.97
N LYS A 11 -3.78 3.52 15.97
CA LYS A 11 -4.13 3.07 17.32
C LYS A 11 -5.60 2.65 17.39
N ASN A 12 -5.84 1.48 17.95
CA ASN A 12 -7.15 1.03 18.36
C ASN A 12 -7.60 1.70 19.66
N PRO A 13 -8.89 1.63 20.03
CA PRO A 13 -9.40 2.16 21.31
C PRO A 13 -8.74 1.56 22.56
N ASP A 14 -8.23 0.32 22.45
CA ASP A 14 -7.48 -0.38 23.49
C ASP A 14 -5.97 -0.05 23.49
N ASN A 15 -5.57 0.97 22.73
CA ASN A 15 -4.19 1.44 22.57
C ASN A 15 -3.24 0.44 21.87
N THR A 16 -3.77 -0.60 21.23
CA THR A 16 -2.99 -1.51 20.37
C THR A 16 -2.76 -0.93 18.98
N ASP A 17 -1.66 -1.29 18.35
CA ASP A 17 -1.39 -0.93 16.96
C ASP A 17 -2.08 -1.89 16.01
N ARG A 18 -2.78 -1.35 15.01
CA ARG A 18 -3.35 -2.10 13.90
C ARG A 18 -2.74 -1.60 12.61
N LEU A 19 -2.42 -2.52 11.70
CA LEU A 19 -2.06 -2.17 10.35
C LEU A 19 -3.33 -1.81 9.57
N GLN A 20 -3.37 -0.59 9.02
CA GLN A 20 -4.39 -0.13 8.10
C GLN A 20 -3.80 -0.04 6.69
N ILE A 21 -4.52 -0.59 5.72
CA ILE A 21 -4.12 -0.61 4.31
C ILE A 21 -5.03 0.34 3.52
N ASN A 22 -4.50 1.50 3.15
CA ASN A 22 -5.15 2.52 2.34
C ASN A 22 -4.89 2.23 0.84
N ALA A 23 -5.44 1.12 0.33
CA ALA A 23 -5.16 0.61 -1.02
C ALA A 23 -5.51 1.59 -2.15
N GLN A 24 -6.42 2.55 -1.89
CA GLN A 24 -6.80 3.62 -2.82
C GLN A 24 -5.62 4.52 -3.21
N ASN A 25 -4.59 4.62 -2.35
CA ASN A 25 -3.40 5.42 -2.62
C ASN A 25 -2.35 4.66 -3.47
N CYS A 26 -2.59 3.39 -3.82
CA CYS A 26 -1.58 2.57 -4.47
C CYS A 26 -1.21 3.10 -5.85
N VAL A 27 0.08 3.41 -6.05
CA VAL A 27 0.64 3.88 -7.34
C VAL A 27 1.26 2.76 -8.18
N HIS A 28 0.96 1.50 -7.85
CA HIS A 28 1.38 0.31 -8.61
C HIS A 28 2.89 0.13 -8.82
N CYS A 29 3.73 0.80 -8.02
CA CYS A 29 5.19 0.73 -8.13
C CYS A 29 5.83 -0.59 -7.68
N LYS A 30 5.06 -1.50 -7.06
CA LYS A 30 5.50 -2.80 -6.51
C LYS A 30 6.64 -2.76 -5.47
N THR A 31 7.02 -1.59 -4.97
CA THR A 31 8.09 -1.48 -3.97
C THR A 31 7.79 -2.28 -2.70
N CYS A 32 6.51 -2.38 -2.32
CA CYS A 32 6.10 -3.14 -1.15
C CYS A 32 6.21 -4.65 -1.28
N ASP A 33 6.03 -5.18 -2.49
CA ASP A 33 6.20 -6.60 -2.80
C ASP A 33 7.70 -6.97 -2.78
N ILE A 34 8.54 -6.11 -3.36
CA ILE A 34 9.98 -6.37 -3.53
C ILE A 34 10.78 -6.14 -2.24
N LYS A 35 10.48 -5.05 -1.51
CA LYS A 35 11.32 -4.59 -0.39
C LYS A 35 10.80 -5.00 0.98
N ASP A 36 9.74 -5.79 1.08
CA ASP A 36 9.32 -6.30 2.36
C ASP A 36 10.34 -7.32 2.90
N PRO A 37 11.01 -7.04 4.06
CA PRO A 37 12.03 -7.95 4.60
C PRO A 37 11.45 -9.31 4.98
N THR A 38 10.16 -9.35 5.30
CA THR A 38 9.45 -10.56 5.71
C THR A 38 8.74 -11.29 4.58
N GLN A 39 8.70 -10.72 3.37
CA GLN A 39 7.98 -11.26 2.21
C GLN A 39 6.52 -11.62 2.53
N ASN A 40 5.85 -10.82 3.37
CA ASN A 40 4.47 -11.03 3.82
C ASN A 40 3.44 -10.33 2.93
N ILE A 41 3.87 -9.48 1.99
CA ILE A 41 3.01 -8.70 1.12
C ILE A 41 2.98 -9.36 -0.25
N VAL A 42 1.78 -9.70 -0.72
CA VAL A 42 1.53 -10.17 -2.10
C VAL A 42 0.77 -9.09 -2.85
N TRP A 43 1.40 -8.46 -3.84
CA TRP A 43 0.73 -7.50 -4.70
C TRP A 43 -0.02 -8.22 -5.83
N VAL A 44 -1.31 -7.89 -5.99
CA VAL A 44 -2.13 -8.32 -7.13
C VAL A 44 -2.73 -7.11 -7.83
N THR A 45 -2.95 -7.24 -9.13
CA THR A 45 -3.55 -6.16 -9.93
C THR A 45 -4.99 -5.90 -9.43
N PRO A 46 -5.35 -4.64 -9.13
CA PRO A 46 -6.72 -4.30 -8.78
C PRO A 46 -7.64 -4.34 -10.02
N GLU A 47 -8.92 -4.07 -9.82
CA GLU A 47 -9.88 -3.93 -10.92
C GLU A 47 -9.40 -2.92 -11.97
N GLY A 48 -9.68 -3.21 -13.25
CA GLY A 48 -9.21 -2.39 -14.37
C GLY A 48 -9.73 -0.96 -14.29
N GLY A 49 -8.82 0.01 -14.46
CA GLY A 49 -9.11 1.45 -14.29
C GLY A 49 -8.78 2.01 -12.91
N GLY A 50 -8.42 1.15 -11.94
CA GLY A 50 -7.83 1.57 -10.67
C GLY A 50 -6.34 1.92 -10.81
N GLY A 51 -5.88 2.88 -9.99
CA GLY A 51 -4.47 3.28 -9.92
C GLY A 51 -4.19 4.70 -10.46
N PRO A 52 -2.91 5.07 -10.56
CA PRO A 52 -2.50 6.43 -10.91
C PRO A 52 -2.77 6.74 -12.38
N ASN A 53 -3.23 7.96 -12.66
CA ASN A 53 -3.32 8.49 -14.03
C ASN A 53 -2.14 9.43 -14.27
N TYR A 54 -1.15 8.93 -15.01
CA TYR A 54 0.06 9.68 -15.34
C TYR A 54 -0.15 10.44 -16.65
N SER A 55 -0.44 11.74 -16.56
CA SER A 55 -0.48 12.63 -17.72
C SER A 55 0.86 13.35 -17.87
N GLY A 56 1.59 13.09 -18.96
CA GLY A 56 2.85 13.77 -19.28
C GLY A 56 4.04 13.39 -18.40
N MET A 57 4.01 12.19 -17.82
CA MET A 57 5.09 11.60 -17.03
C MET A 57 5.94 10.64 -17.87
#